data_AF-A0A7J9IWL4-F1
#
_entry.id   AF-A0A7J9IWL4-F1
#
_cell.length_a   1.000
_cell.length_b   1.000
_cell.length_c   1.000
_cell.angle_alpha   90.00
_cell.angle_beta   90.00
_cell.angle_gamma   90.00
#
_symmetry.space_group_name_H-M   'P 1'
#
loop_
_entity.id
_entity.type
_entity.pdbx_description
1 polymer ?
#
loop_
_entity_poly.entity_id
_entity_poly.type
_entity_poly.pdbx_seq_one_letter_code
_entity_poly.pdbx_strand_id
1 'polypeptide(L)'
;MFCRRELKIIRNEPNRMKSYHDEHNCCVSFRNKIVNLKVIVEHFEATIGDHPKMKLREIQIRVASKMHVNVNMTRCRRAKKMVKDKLAGNFVQELAML
;
A
#
# COMPACT_ATOMS: atom_id res chain seq x y z
N MET A 1 -2.57 15.46 12.11
CA MET A 1 -3.93 15.95 11.83
C MET A 1 -4.52 15.11 10.70
N PHE A 2 -5.56 14.33 10.98
CA PHE A 2 -6.36 13.67 9.93
C PHE A 2 -7.45 14.67 9.52
N CYS A 3 -7.50 15.06 8.24
CA CYS A 3 -8.54 15.93 7.69
C CYS A 3 -9.89 15.23 7.90
N ARG A 4 -10.65 15.57 8.95
CA ARG A 4 -12.05 15.15 9.09
C ARG A 4 -12.82 15.91 8.01
N ARG A 5 -13.51 15.18 7.14
CA ARG A 5 -14.37 15.75 6.11
C ARG A 5 -15.51 16.50 6.81
N GLU A 6 -15.42 17.81 6.92
CA GLU A 6 -16.54 18.63 7.36
C GLU A 6 -17.35 19.04 6.13
N LEU A 7 -18.45 18.32 5.91
CA LEU A 7 -19.42 18.62 4.87
C LEU A 7 -20.26 19.82 5.31
N LYS A 8 -20.05 20.98 4.70
CA LYS A 8 -20.94 22.14 4.89
C LYS A 8 -22.09 22.06 3.89
N ILE A 9 -23.28 21.74 4.39
CA ILE A 9 -24.53 21.80 3.60
C ILE A 9 -25.02 23.24 3.62
N ILE A 10 -24.96 23.94 2.48
CA ILE A 10 -25.65 25.21 2.31
C ILE A 10 -27.12 24.88 1.99
N ARG A 11 -28.04 25.23 2.89
CA ARG A 11 -29.48 25.17 2.60
C ARG A 11 -29.82 26.39 1.74
N ASN A 12 -30.22 26.17 0.49
CA ASN A 12 -30.80 27.22 -0.32
C ASN A 12 -32.06 26.66 -0.99
N GLU A 13 -33.23 27.00 -0.42
CA GLU A 13 -34.60 26.78 -0.89
C GLU A 13 -34.98 25.33 -1.32
N PRO A 14 -36.26 24.91 -1.18
CA PRO A 14 -36.60 23.48 -1.10
C PRO A 14 -36.42 22.62 -2.36
N ASN A 15 -36.03 23.13 -3.54
CA ASN A 15 -36.07 22.35 -4.79
C ASN A 15 -34.95 22.61 -5.83
N ARG A 16 -33.75 23.07 -5.44
CA ARG A 16 -32.61 23.14 -6.39
C ARG A 16 -31.45 22.22 -5.97
N MET A 17 -30.93 21.50 -6.97
CA MET A 17 -29.79 20.59 -6.87
C MET A 17 -28.64 21.23 -6.08
N LYS A 18 -28.19 20.56 -5.02
CA LYS A 18 -27.13 21.05 -4.14
C LYS A 18 -25.82 21.03 -4.92
N SER A 19 -25.24 22.19 -5.18
CA SER A 19 -23.91 22.29 -5.79
C SER A 19 -22.86 21.80 -4.79
N TYR A 20 -22.10 20.77 -5.19
CA TYR A 20 -20.99 20.21 -4.41
C TYR A 20 -19.72 21.02 -4.70
N HIS A 21 -19.16 21.68 -3.69
CA HIS A 21 -17.80 22.21 -3.78
C HIS A 21 -16.83 21.17 -3.22
N ASP A 22 -16.06 20.53 -4.10
CA ASP A 22 -14.98 19.58 -3.75
C ASP A 22 -13.60 20.28 -3.62
N GLU A 23 -13.60 21.56 -3.27
CA GLU A 23 -12.36 22.29 -3.01
C GLU A 23 -11.83 21.91 -1.63
N HIS A 24 -10.98 20.89 -1.60
CA HIS A 24 -10.24 20.48 -0.42
C HIS A 24 -8.78 20.90 -0.55
N ASN A 25 -8.32 21.73 0.39
CA ASN A 25 -6.88 21.99 0.57
C ASN A 25 -6.29 21.01 1.60
N CYS A 26 -6.71 19.73 1.57
CA CYS A 26 -6.15 18.75 2.50
C CYS A 26 -4.74 18.40 2.03
N CYS A 27 -3.74 18.60 2.90
CA CYS A 27 -2.37 18.19 2.66
C CYS A 27 -2.32 16.72 2.20
N VAL A 28 -1.56 16.43 1.15
CA VAL A 28 -1.40 15.08 0.60
C VAL A 28 -0.88 14.15 1.70
N SER A 29 -1.74 13.29 2.25
CA SER A 29 -1.34 12.34 3.28
C SER A 29 -0.67 11.13 2.63
N PHE A 30 0.66 11.09 2.64
CA PHE A 30 1.43 9.92 2.21
C PHE A 30 1.19 8.66 3.08
N ARG A 31 0.51 8.79 4.23
CA ARG A 31 0.04 7.66 5.03
C ARG A 31 -1.23 7.08 4.42
N ASN A 32 -1.05 6.22 3.42
CA ASN A 32 -2.14 5.55 2.75
C ASN A 32 -2.53 4.27 3.53
N LYS A 33 -3.73 4.25 4.13
CA LYS A 33 -4.25 3.05 4.85
C LYS A 33 -4.53 1.88 3.91
N ILE A 34 -4.61 2.14 2.60
CA ILE A 34 -4.86 1.15 1.55
C ILE A 34 -3.64 0.24 1.35
N VAL A 35 -2.42 0.79 1.47
CA VAL A 35 -1.18 0.02 1.26
C VAL A 35 -0.82 -0.77 2.52
N ASN A 36 -1.53 -1.90 2.66
CA ASN A 36 -1.29 -2.91 3.67
C ASN A 36 -0.13 -3.83 3.28
N LEU A 37 0.41 -4.54 4.27
CA LEU A 37 1.49 -5.50 4.07
C LEU A 37 1.16 -6.54 3.00
N LYS A 38 -0.09 -7.03 2.96
CA LYS A 38 -0.56 -8.00 1.97
C LYS A 38 -0.46 -7.48 0.54
N VAL A 39 -0.90 -6.25 0.29
CA VAL A 39 -0.82 -5.59 -1.02
C VAL A 39 0.63 -5.46 -1.50
N ILE A 40 1.55 -5.13 -0.59
CA ILE A 40 2.99 -5.06 -0.92
C ILE A 40 3.51 -6.46 -1.29
N VAL A 41 3.13 -7.49 -0.54
CA VAL A 41 3.55 -8.86 -0.84
C VAL A 41 3.00 -9.28 -2.21
N GLU A 42 1.70 -9.18 -2.45
CA GLU A 42 1.06 -9.57 -3.71
C GLU A 42 1.64 -8.88 -4.94
N HIS A 43 1.95 -7.58 -4.87
CA HIS A 43 2.50 -6.83 -6.01
C HIS A 43 4.00 -6.97 -6.22
N PHE A 44 4.76 -7.39 -5.19
CA PHE A 44 6.21 -7.48 -5.25
C PHE A 44 6.75 -8.90 -4.98
N GLU A 45 5.90 -9.91 -4.89
CA GLU A 45 6.26 -11.31 -4.65
C GLU A 45 7.26 -11.80 -5.70
N ALA A 46 6.93 -11.68 -6.98
CA ALA A 46 7.82 -12.05 -8.08
C ALA A 46 9.15 -11.28 -8.01
N THR A 47 9.10 -9.95 -7.89
CA THR A 47 10.31 -9.10 -7.86
C THR A 47 11.25 -9.42 -6.69
N ILE A 48 10.69 -9.76 -5.52
CA ILE A 48 11.47 -10.14 -4.33
C ILE A 48 11.98 -11.58 -4.47
N GLY A 49 11.19 -12.46 -5.08
CA GLY A 49 11.54 -13.86 -5.36
C GLY A 49 12.69 -14.00 -6.35
N ASP A 50 12.64 -13.26 -7.48
CA ASP A 50 13.68 -13.26 -8.51
C ASP A 50 15.01 -12.69 -8.01
N HIS A 51 14.94 -11.80 -7.01
CA HIS A 51 16.10 -11.10 -6.46
C HIS A 51 16.14 -11.19 -4.93
N PRO A 52 16.39 -12.38 -4.35
CA PRO A 52 16.32 -12.58 -2.89
C PRO A 52 17.37 -11.77 -2.11
N LYS A 53 18.47 -11.38 -2.78
CA LYS A 53 19.56 -10.54 -2.25
C LYS A 53 19.28 -9.03 -2.32
N MET A 54 18.16 -8.59 -2.92
CA MET A 54 17.80 -7.17 -3.06
C MET A 54 17.81 -6.43 -1.72
N LYS A 55 18.38 -5.22 -1.67
CA LYS A 55 18.46 -4.45 -0.42
C LYS A 55 17.08 -3.92 -0.03
N LEU A 56 16.83 -3.77 1.28
CA LEU A 56 15.55 -3.26 1.77
C LEU A 56 15.24 -1.84 1.25
N ARG A 57 16.28 -1.01 1.08
CA ARG A 57 16.14 0.34 0.53
C ARG A 57 15.69 0.33 -0.93
N GLU A 58 16.18 -0.61 -1.74
CA GLU A 58 15.75 -0.77 -3.13
C GLU A 58 14.28 -1.20 -3.20
N ILE A 59 13.88 -2.15 -2.35
CA ILE A 59 12.47 -2.56 -2.24
C ILE A 59 11.60 -1.36 -1.86
N GLN A 60 12.03 -0.56 -0.88
CA GLN A 60 11.29 0.63 -0.45
C GLN A 60 11.14 1.64 -1.59
N ILE A 61 12.21 1.94 -2.33
CA ILE A 61 12.18 2.86 -3.47
C ILE A 61 11.23 2.35 -4.56
N ARG A 62 11.30 1.06 -4.90
CA ARG A 62 10.42 0.45 -5.90
C ARG A 62 8.95 0.49 -5.46
N VAL A 63 8.66 0.19 -4.21
CA VAL A 63 7.31 0.28 -3.65
C VAL A 63 6.82 1.72 -3.67
N ALA A 64 7.65 2.67 -3.25
CA ALA A 64 7.29 4.09 -3.24
C ALA A 64 7.05 4.64 -4.65
N SER A 65 7.86 4.23 -5.62
CA SER A 65 7.73 4.65 -7.03
C SER A 65 6.50 4.04 -7.70
N LYS A 66 6.21 2.76 -7.50
CA LYS A 66 5.10 2.07 -8.17
C LYS A 66 3.74 2.36 -7.54
N MET A 67 3.70 2.50 -6.22
CA MET A 67 2.45 2.71 -5.47
C MET A 67 2.23 4.17 -5.09
N HIS A 68 3.18 5.07 -5.40
CA HIS A 68 3.15 6.48 -5.03
C HIS A 68 2.87 6.74 -3.55
N VAL A 69 3.39 5.88 -2.66
CA VAL A 69 3.20 5.97 -1.21
C VAL A 69 4.51 5.89 -0.44
N ASN A 70 4.59 6.62 0.68
CA ASN A 70 5.73 6.48 1.58
C ASN A 70 5.55 5.25 2.48
N VAL A 71 6.40 4.26 2.33
CA VAL A 71 6.35 3.00 3.09
C VAL A 71 7.50 2.94 4.08
N ASN A 72 7.21 2.57 5.32
CA ASN A 72 8.24 2.36 6.34
C ASN A 72 9.07 1.11 6.02
N MET A 73 10.39 1.20 6.22
CA MET A 73 11.35 0.11 6.07
C MET A 73 10.94 -1.18 6.81
N THR A 74 10.33 -1.06 7.99
CA THR A 74 9.85 -2.22 8.75
C THR A 74 8.79 -3.02 8.00
N ARG A 75 7.91 -2.35 7.23
CA ARG A 75 6.92 -3.04 6.39
C ARG A 75 7.59 -3.76 5.22
N CYS A 76 8.56 -3.13 4.56
CA CYS A 76 9.33 -3.76 3.49
C CYS A 76 10.11 -4.99 4.00
N ARG A 77 10.68 -4.93 5.22
CA ARG A 77 11.35 -6.06 5.86
C ARG A 77 10.38 -7.23 6.10
N ARG A 78 9.19 -6.95 6.63
CA ARG A 78 8.15 -7.97 6.85
C ARG A 78 7.67 -8.58 5.53
N ALA A 79 7.47 -7.77 4.48
CA ALA A 79 7.07 -8.25 3.17
C ALA A 79 8.13 -9.19 2.58
N LYS A 80 9.41 -8.79 2.65
CA LYS A 80 10.53 -9.61 2.22
C LYS A 80 10.60 -10.95 2.98
N LYS A 81 10.36 -10.93 4.30
CA LYS A 81 10.32 -12.15 5.10
C LYS A 81 9.16 -13.07 4.67
N MET A 82 7.95 -12.53 4.51
CA MET A 82 6.79 -13.33 4.08
C MET A 82 7.01 -14.01 2.71
N VAL A 83 7.59 -13.30 1.74
CA VAL A 83 7.89 -13.89 0.42
C VAL A 83 8.92 -15.02 0.55
N LYS A 84 9.96 -14.83 1.37
CA LYS A 84 10.95 -15.88 1.64
C LYS A 84 10.35 -17.11 2.33
N ASP A 85 9.52 -16.88 3.33
CA ASP A 85 8.86 -17.95 4.08
C ASP A 85 7.90 -18.74 3.17
N LYS A 86 7.16 -18.06 2.28
CA LYS A 86 6.35 -18.71 1.23
C LYS A 86 7.20 -19.57 0.28
N LEU A 87 8.28 -19.02 -0.25
CA LEU A 87 9.17 -19.76 -1.17
C LEU A 87 9.74 -21.01 -0.50
N ALA A 88 10.24 -20.87 0.73
CA ALA A 88 10.74 -22.00 1.51
C ALA A 88 9.67 -23.07 1.76
N GLY A 89 8.43 -22.66 2.08
CA GLY A 89 7.30 -23.57 2.24
C GLY A 89 6.95 -24.33 0.95
N ASN A 90 6.99 -23.66 -0.20
CA ASN A 90 6.72 -24.28 -1.49
C ASN A 90 7.77 -25.35 -1.84
N PHE A 91 9.06 -25.08 -1.61
CA PHE A 91 10.12 -26.08 -1.85
C PHE A 91 9.95 -27.33 -0.99
N VAL A 92 9.55 -27.18 0.27
CA VAL A 92 9.32 -28.33 1.16
C VAL A 92 8.11 -29.16 0.69
N GLN A 93 7.05 -28.51 0.19
CA GLN A 93 5.88 -29.22 -0.34
C GLN A 93 6.19 -29.96 -1.63
N GLU A 94 6.95 -29.36 -2.55
CA GLU A 94 7.36 -30.00 -3.80
C GLU A 94 8.29 -31.19 -3.55
N LEU A 95 9.22 -31.07 -2.60
CA LEU A 95 10.10 -32.17 -2.18
C LEU A 95 9.37 -33.28 -1.40
N ALA A 96 8.28 -32.96 -0.68
CA ALA A 96 7.48 -33.94 0.04
C ALA A 96 6.51 -34.72 -0.88
N MET A 97 6.33 -34.27 -2.13
CA MET A 97 5.51 -34.94 -3.15
C MET A 97 6.33 -35.82 -4.12
N LEU A 98 7.65 -35.93 -3.91
CA LEU A 98 8.58 -36.81 -4.62
C LEU A 98 8.94 -38.03 -3.76
#